data_AF-A0A3Q0RZ31-F1
#
_entry.id   AF-A0A3Q0RZ31-F1
#
_cell.length_a   1.000
_cell.length_b   1.000
_cell.length_c   1.000
_cell.angle_alpha   90.00
_cell.angle_beta   90.00
_cell.angle_gamma   90.00
#
_symmetry.space_group_name_H-M   'P 1'
#
loop_
_entity.id
_entity.type
_entity.pdbx_description
1 polymer ?
#
loop_
_entity_poly.entity_id
_entity_poly.type
_entity_poly.pdbx_seq_one_letter_code
_entity_poly.pdbx_strand_id
1 'polypeptide(L)'
;MRSLLVLLLVAAASAKVFERCEWARKLKASGMDGYYGVSLADWVCLTRWESNYNTMAKNYNTDGSTDFGIFQINSYWWCNDYIINSHNACGINCSVLLSDDVTAAINCAKRVVRDPQGISAWYGWRYNCEGRDLTRSNRRISSASSNVLVFLYLR
;
A
#
# COMPACT_ATOMS: atom_id res chain seq x y z
N MET A 1 12.54 -2.34 -47.35
CA MET A 1 11.81 -3.03 -46.27
C MET A 1 12.31 -2.46 -44.94
N ARG A 2 11.49 -1.69 -44.22
CA ARG A 2 11.86 -1.10 -42.93
C ARG A 2 11.40 -2.03 -41.81
N SER A 3 12.31 -2.83 -41.26
CA SER A 3 12.02 -3.63 -40.06
C SER A 3 11.92 -2.69 -38.86
N LEU A 4 10.71 -2.52 -38.32
CA LEU A 4 10.47 -1.89 -37.03
C LEU A 4 10.82 -2.90 -35.93
N LEU A 5 11.96 -2.72 -35.28
CA LEU A 5 12.30 -3.41 -34.04
C LEU A 5 11.42 -2.87 -32.92
N VAL A 6 10.37 -3.61 -32.56
CA VAL A 6 9.57 -3.34 -31.36
C VAL A 6 10.33 -3.90 -30.16
N LEU A 7 11.04 -3.05 -29.43
CA LEU A 7 11.59 -3.39 -28.12
C LEU A 7 10.42 -3.53 -27.13
N LEU A 8 10.01 -4.76 -26.85
CA LEU A 8 9.14 -5.05 -25.71
C LEU A 8 9.93 -4.77 -24.43
N LEU A 9 9.69 -3.64 -23.79
CA LEU A 9 10.06 -3.42 -22.40
C LEU A 9 9.17 -4.33 -21.55
N VAL A 10 9.63 -5.55 -21.29
CA VAL A 10 9.07 -6.39 -20.24
C VAL A 10 9.48 -5.73 -18.92
N ALA A 11 8.59 -4.94 -18.34
CA ALA A 11 8.75 -4.50 -16.95
C ALA A 11 8.75 -5.78 -16.10
N ALA A 12 9.91 -6.16 -15.57
CA ALA A 12 10.00 -7.25 -14.64
C ALA A 12 9.19 -6.88 -13.40
N ALA A 13 8.03 -7.52 -13.23
CA ALA A 13 7.28 -7.48 -11.98
C ALA A 13 8.11 -8.23 -10.92
N SER A 14 8.99 -7.49 -10.27
CA SER A 14 9.67 -7.94 -9.06
C SER A 14 8.65 -8.00 -7.92
N ALA A 15 8.80 -8.98 -7.02
CA ALA A 15 7.92 -9.16 -5.87
C ALA A 15 8.59 -8.59 -4.62
N LYS A 16 8.45 -7.28 -4.40
CA LYS A 16 8.97 -6.65 -3.19
C LYS A 16 8.11 -6.95 -1.96
N VAL A 17 8.75 -7.49 -0.94
CA VAL A 17 8.21 -7.52 0.42
C VAL A 17 8.97 -6.47 1.22
N PHE A 18 8.29 -5.43 1.70
CA PHE A 18 8.95 -4.39 2.49
C PHE A 18 9.26 -4.87 3.90
N GLU A 19 10.42 -4.45 4.41
CA GLU A 19 10.67 -4.48 5.85
C GLU A 19 9.82 -3.43 6.56
N ARG A 20 9.36 -3.72 7.79
CA ARG A 20 8.42 -2.85 8.52
C ARG A 20 8.87 -1.39 8.60
N CYS A 21 10.12 -1.15 8.99
CA CYS A 21 10.64 0.22 9.15
C CYS A 21 10.96 0.89 7.80
N GLU A 22 11.24 0.12 6.75
CA GLU A 22 11.36 0.64 5.39
C GLU A 22 10.00 1.12 4.89
N TRP A 23 8.96 0.30 5.08
CA TRP A 23 7.59 0.63 4.71
C TRP A 23 7.08 1.86 5.45
N ALA A 24 7.30 1.95 6.76
CA ALA A 24 6.93 3.12 7.56
C ALA A 24 7.57 4.41 7.02
N ARG A 25 8.86 4.36 6.63
CA ARG A 25 9.54 5.51 6.02
C ARG A 25 8.93 5.90 4.68
N LYS A 26 8.62 4.91 3.82
CA LYS A 26 7.96 5.15 2.53
C LYS A 26 6.57 5.77 2.69
N LEU A 27 5.75 5.26 3.62
CA LEU A 27 4.44 5.82 3.96
C LEU A 27 4.55 7.26 4.47
N LYS A 28 5.45 7.50 5.43
CA LYS A 28 5.68 8.85 5.97
C LYS A 28 6.12 9.84 4.90
N ALA A 29 7.10 9.46 4.07
CA ALA A 29 7.56 10.27 2.95
C ALA A 29 6.46 10.54 1.91
N SER A 30 5.45 9.67 1.82
CA SER A 30 4.28 9.82 0.94
C SER A 30 3.13 10.60 1.60
N GLY A 31 3.34 11.18 2.79
CA GLY A 31 2.34 11.99 3.50
C GLY A 31 1.15 11.18 4.02
N MET A 32 1.39 9.94 4.46
CA MET A 32 0.35 9.07 5.03
C MET A 32 0.15 9.26 6.54
N ASP A 33 1.16 9.78 7.25
CA ASP A 33 1.09 10.00 8.70
C ASP A 33 0.08 11.10 9.04
N GLY A 34 -1.03 10.74 9.69
CA GLY A 34 -2.14 11.64 10.02
C GLY A 34 -3.12 11.89 8.87
N TYR A 35 -2.94 11.25 7.71
CA TYR A 35 -3.81 11.46 6.55
C TYR A 35 -5.24 11.02 6.88
N TYR A 36 -6.19 11.96 6.81
CA TYR A 36 -7.60 11.73 7.16
C TYR A 36 -7.81 11.15 8.58
N GLY A 37 -6.92 11.52 9.52
CA GLY A 37 -6.97 11.07 10.92
C GLY A 37 -6.34 9.69 11.16
N VAL A 38 -5.77 9.05 10.14
CA VAL A 38 -5.13 7.73 10.26
C VAL A 38 -3.65 7.90 10.60
N SER A 39 -3.19 7.30 11.69
CA SER A 39 -1.78 7.40 12.12
C SER A 39 -0.85 6.58 11.22
N LEU A 40 0.45 6.92 11.18
CA LEU A 40 1.44 6.07 10.51
C LEU A 40 1.43 4.61 11.02
N ALA A 41 1.19 4.43 12.32
CA ALA A 41 1.17 3.11 12.94
C ALA A 41 0.00 2.26 12.43
N ASP A 42 -1.16 2.87 12.21
CA ASP A 42 -2.34 2.22 11.65
C ASP A 42 -2.08 1.75 10.21
N TRP A 43 -1.49 2.58 9.37
CA TRP A 43 -1.12 2.19 8.00
C TRP A 43 -0.13 1.03 7.96
N VAL A 44 0.87 1.05 8.85
CA VAL A 44 1.85 -0.04 8.99
C VAL A 44 1.20 -1.32 9.55
N CYS A 45 0.21 -1.19 10.43
CA CYS A 45 -0.52 -2.34 10.98
C CYS A 45 -1.47 -2.94 9.93
N LEU A 46 -2.22 -2.11 9.21
CA LEU A 46 -3.12 -2.52 8.13
C LEU A 46 -2.36 -3.38 7.11
N THR A 47 -1.30 -2.82 6.54
CA THR A 47 -0.50 -3.51 5.50
C THR A 47 0.23 -4.76 6.01
N ARG A 48 0.46 -4.88 7.33
CA ARG A 48 0.97 -6.13 7.93
C ARG A 48 -0.06 -7.25 7.81
N TRP A 49 -1.30 -6.95 8.16
CA TRP A 49 -2.37 -7.94 8.28
C TRP A 49 -3.11 -8.20 6.98
N GLU A 50 -3.06 -7.27 6.04
CA GLU A 50 -3.63 -7.44 4.70
C GLU A 50 -2.69 -8.24 3.78
N SER A 51 -1.39 -7.90 3.73
CA SER A 51 -0.49 -8.46 2.71
C SER A 51 0.85 -8.96 3.25
N ASN A 52 1.10 -8.83 4.55
CA ASN A 52 2.43 -8.99 5.13
C ASN A 52 3.50 -8.15 4.39
N TYR A 53 3.14 -6.92 4.00
CA TYR A 53 3.98 -5.98 3.25
C TYR A 53 4.38 -6.40 1.83
N ASN A 54 3.71 -7.40 1.25
CA ASN A 54 3.99 -7.90 -0.10
C ASN A 54 3.27 -7.08 -1.18
N THR A 55 4.03 -6.46 -2.09
CA THR A 55 3.47 -5.67 -3.21
C THR A 55 2.74 -6.50 -4.26
N MET A 56 3.00 -7.81 -4.31
CA MET A 56 2.40 -8.74 -5.27
C MET A 56 1.32 -9.62 -4.65
N ALA A 57 0.86 -9.31 -3.43
CA ALA A 57 -0.20 -10.07 -2.77
C ALA A 57 -1.50 -10.05 -3.59
N LYS A 58 -2.15 -11.21 -3.71
CA LYS A 58 -3.48 -11.36 -4.30
C LYS A 58 -4.32 -12.27 -3.42
N ASN A 59 -5.55 -11.87 -3.18
CA ASN A 59 -6.55 -12.69 -2.50
C ASN A 59 -7.81 -12.78 -3.38
N TYR A 60 -8.36 -13.98 -3.55
CA TYR A 60 -9.55 -14.22 -4.36
C TYR A 60 -10.74 -14.43 -3.42
N ASN A 61 -11.77 -13.59 -3.54
CA ASN A 61 -12.93 -13.62 -2.68
C ASN A 61 -14.03 -14.52 -3.26
N THR A 62 -14.93 -14.99 -2.39
CA THR A 62 -16.01 -15.90 -2.77
C THR A 62 -17.08 -15.25 -3.65
N ASP A 63 -17.16 -13.92 -3.64
CA ASP A 63 -18.05 -13.13 -4.52
C ASP A 63 -17.47 -12.91 -5.93
N GLY A 64 -16.28 -13.47 -6.21
CA GLY A 64 -15.58 -13.34 -7.48
C GLY A 64 -14.68 -12.10 -7.59
N SER A 65 -14.73 -11.18 -6.62
CA SER A 65 -13.80 -10.06 -6.57
C SER A 65 -12.40 -10.52 -6.15
N THR A 66 -11.39 -9.70 -6.44
CA THR A 66 -9.99 -9.98 -6.07
C THR A 66 -9.40 -8.76 -5.37
N ASP A 67 -8.61 -8.98 -4.33
CA ASP A 67 -7.88 -7.94 -3.62
C ASP A 67 -6.43 -7.90 -4.11
N PHE A 68 -5.91 -6.70 -4.38
CA PHE A 68 -4.63 -6.50 -5.04
C PHE A 68 -3.62 -5.72 -4.20
N GLY A 69 -2.39 -6.24 -4.20
CA GLY A 69 -1.19 -5.56 -3.75
C GLY A 69 -1.12 -5.33 -2.24
N ILE A 70 -0.20 -4.45 -1.86
CA ILE A 70 0.22 -4.24 -0.46
C ILE A 70 -0.92 -3.78 0.47
N PHE A 71 -1.94 -3.11 -0.08
CA PHE A 71 -3.12 -2.65 0.66
C PHE A 71 -4.35 -3.56 0.45
N GLN A 72 -4.26 -4.66 -0.30
CA GLN A 72 -5.40 -5.53 -0.63
C GLN A 72 -6.61 -4.74 -1.13
N ILE A 73 -6.40 -3.95 -2.19
CA ILE A 73 -7.44 -3.10 -2.77
C ILE A 73 -8.34 -3.96 -3.66
N ASN A 74 -9.63 -3.99 -3.31
CA ASN A 74 -10.64 -4.85 -3.94
C ASN A 74 -11.09 -4.39 -5.34
N SER A 75 -11.22 -5.32 -6.28
CA SER A 75 -11.63 -5.03 -7.67
C SER A 75 -13.11 -4.72 -7.87
N TYR A 76 -14.01 -5.07 -6.95
CA TYR A 76 -15.42 -4.71 -7.08
C TYR A 76 -15.63 -3.19 -6.89
N TRP A 77 -14.91 -2.58 -5.93
CA TRP A 77 -15.10 -1.17 -5.58
C TRP A 77 -14.08 -0.21 -6.20
N TRP A 78 -12.80 -0.58 -6.21
CA TRP A 78 -11.73 0.42 -6.27
C TRP A 78 -10.96 0.46 -7.59
N CYS A 79 -10.69 -0.69 -8.19
CA CYS A 79 -9.93 -0.81 -9.42
C CYS A 79 -10.62 -1.76 -10.41
N ASN A 80 -10.31 -1.66 -11.70
CA ASN A 80 -10.87 -2.55 -12.71
C ASN A 80 -9.87 -3.65 -13.10
N ASP A 81 -10.25 -4.92 -12.92
CA ASP A 81 -9.48 -6.10 -13.35
C ASP A 81 -9.98 -6.70 -14.68
N TYR A 82 -11.06 -6.16 -15.24
CA TYR A 82 -11.77 -6.62 -16.43
C TYR A 82 -12.33 -8.05 -16.34
N ILE A 83 -12.38 -8.63 -15.14
CA ILE A 83 -12.99 -9.95 -14.87
C ILE A 83 -14.42 -9.76 -14.36
N ILE A 84 -14.63 -8.78 -13.48
CA ILE A 84 -15.95 -8.43 -12.94
C ILE A 84 -16.34 -6.99 -13.28
N ASN A 85 -17.63 -6.66 -13.14
CA ASN A 85 -18.06 -5.27 -13.22
C ASN A 85 -17.60 -4.52 -11.95
N SER A 86 -16.88 -3.42 -12.15
CA SER A 86 -16.26 -2.65 -11.07
C SER A 86 -16.79 -1.23 -11.00
N HIS A 87 -16.96 -0.69 -9.80
CA HIS A 87 -17.19 0.74 -9.58
C HIS A 87 -15.96 1.59 -9.92
N ASN A 88 -14.76 1.00 -9.89
CA ASN A 88 -13.48 1.61 -10.25
C ASN A 88 -13.28 3.01 -9.66
N ALA A 89 -13.57 3.19 -8.36
CA ALA A 89 -13.56 4.50 -7.72
C ALA A 89 -12.16 5.18 -7.69
N CYS A 90 -11.08 4.42 -7.88
CA CYS A 90 -9.73 4.96 -8.05
C CYS A 90 -9.35 5.26 -9.51
N GLY A 91 -10.15 4.83 -10.50
CA GLY A 91 -9.92 5.10 -11.92
C GLY A 91 -8.68 4.41 -12.48
N ILE A 92 -8.33 3.21 -12.00
CA ILE A 92 -7.10 2.49 -12.35
C ILE A 92 -7.36 1.02 -12.72
N ASN A 93 -6.46 0.44 -13.52
CA ASN A 93 -6.42 -1.01 -13.73
C ASN A 93 -5.80 -1.68 -12.49
N CYS A 94 -6.42 -2.74 -11.97
CA CYS A 94 -5.93 -3.43 -10.77
C CYS A 94 -4.47 -3.95 -10.90
N SER A 95 -4.01 -4.26 -12.11
CA SER A 95 -2.62 -4.71 -12.35
C SER A 95 -1.56 -3.69 -11.92
N VAL A 96 -1.87 -2.38 -11.92
CA VAL A 96 -0.90 -1.35 -11.50
C VAL A 96 -0.63 -1.39 -9.99
N LEU A 97 -1.47 -2.08 -9.23
CA LEU A 97 -1.32 -2.28 -7.79
C LEU A 97 -0.33 -3.40 -7.46
N LEU A 98 0.02 -4.22 -8.47
CA LEU A 98 1.02 -5.29 -8.40
C LEU A 98 2.36 -4.75 -8.94
N SER A 99 2.96 -3.84 -8.17
CA SER A 99 4.18 -3.12 -8.56
C SER A 99 5.04 -2.80 -7.34
N ASP A 100 6.36 -2.81 -7.53
CA ASP A 100 7.32 -2.32 -6.53
C ASP A 100 7.21 -0.80 -6.34
N ASP A 101 6.75 -0.07 -7.37
CA ASP A 101 6.33 1.31 -7.21
C ASP A 101 4.90 1.38 -6.64
N VAL A 102 4.85 1.54 -5.32
CA VAL A 102 3.62 1.62 -4.52
C VAL A 102 2.84 2.93 -4.66
N THR A 103 3.24 3.85 -5.54
CA THR A 103 2.60 5.17 -5.67
C THR A 103 1.11 5.08 -6.02
N ALA A 104 0.74 4.22 -6.98
CA ALA A 104 -0.66 4.02 -7.34
C ALA A 104 -1.47 3.42 -6.18
N ALA A 105 -0.88 2.45 -5.47
CA ALA A 105 -1.51 1.79 -4.32
C ALA A 105 -1.73 2.78 -3.15
N ILE A 106 -0.75 3.63 -2.84
CA ILE A 106 -0.88 4.68 -1.83
C ILE A 106 -1.98 5.69 -2.20
N ASN A 107 -2.02 6.14 -3.45
CA ASN A 107 -3.03 7.10 -3.90
C ASN A 107 -4.44 6.53 -3.83
N CYS A 108 -4.62 5.26 -4.19
CA CYS A 108 -5.91 4.60 -4.07
C CYS A 108 -6.29 4.36 -2.60
N ALA A 109 -5.36 3.97 -1.72
CA ALA A 109 -5.62 3.87 -0.29
C ALA A 109 -6.06 5.22 0.33
N LYS A 110 -5.44 6.34 -0.09
CA LYS A 110 -5.88 7.69 0.27
C LYS A 110 -7.30 7.99 -0.21
N ARG A 111 -7.66 7.53 -1.41
CA ARG A 111 -9.03 7.65 -1.93
C ARG A 111 -10.00 6.86 -1.05
N VAL A 112 -9.68 5.63 -0.67
CA VAL A 112 -10.55 4.77 0.16
C VAL A 112 -10.87 5.42 1.51
N VAL A 113 -9.87 5.88 2.25
CA VAL A 113 -10.12 6.44 3.61
C VAL A 113 -10.92 7.75 3.63
N ARG A 114 -11.13 8.37 2.46
CA ARG A 114 -12.01 9.55 2.36
C ARG A 114 -13.50 9.19 2.36
N ASP A 115 -13.84 7.93 2.08
CA ASP A 115 -15.22 7.45 2.18
C ASP A 115 -15.62 7.27 3.65
N PRO A 116 -16.93 7.23 3.98
CA PRO A 116 -17.41 7.27 5.36
C PRO A 116 -16.89 6.16 6.28
N GLN A 117 -16.50 4.99 5.73
CA GLN A 117 -15.92 3.92 6.53
C GLN A 117 -14.48 4.21 6.99
N GLY A 118 -13.78 5.16 6.36
CA GLY A 118 -12.40 5.47 6.67
C GLY A 118 -11.48 4.25 6.55
N ILE A 119 -10.58 4.08 7.52
CA ILE A 119 -9.70 2.90 7.58
C ILE A 119 -10.44 1.60 7.96
N SER A 120 -11.66 1.69 8.49
CA SER A 120 -12.47 0.51 8.80
C SER A 120 -12.98 -0.22 7.55
N ALA A 121 -12.72 0.31 6.34
CA ALA A 121 -12.95 -0.43 5.09
C ALA A 121 -12.07 -1.71 4.99
N TRP A 122 -10.96 -1.77 5.73
CA TRP A 122 -10.06 -2.93 5.75
C TRP A 122 -10.34 -3.85 6.94
N TYR A 123 -10.84 -5.06 6.67
CA TYR A 123 -11.12 -6.04 7.70
C TYR A 123 -9.84 -6.50 8.44
N GLY A 124 -8.70 -6.61 7.75
CA GLY A 124 -7.42 -6.94 8.36
C GLY A 124 -7.01 -5.90 9.41
N TRP A 125 -7.25 -4.62 9.16
CA TRP A 125 -7.04 -3.56 10.15
C TRP A 125 -8.06 -3.65 11.30
N ARG A 126 -9.36 -3.80 11.01
CA ARG A 126 -10.40 -3.88 12.05
C ARG A 126 -10.14 -4.97 13.08
N TYR A 127 -9.84 -6.19 12.64
CA TYR A 127 -9.68 -7.31 13.56
C TYR A 127 -8.33 -7.30 14.32
N ASN A 128 -7.30 -6.68 13.74
CA ASN A 128 -5.94 -6.82 14.24
C ASN A 128 -5.25 -5.54 14.71
N CYS A 129 -5.86 -4.36 14.47
CA CYS A 129 -5.25 -3.06 14.73
C CYS A 129 -6.17 -2.13 15.51
N GLU A 130 -7.47 -2.11 15.18
CA GLU A 130 -8.45 -1.22 15.82
C GLU A 130 -8.45 -1.35 17.35
N GLY A 131 -8.35 -0.20 18.03
CA GLY A 131 -8.35 -0.12 19.49
C GLY A 131 -7.11 -0.67 20.20
N ARG A 132 -6.06 -1.11 19.46
CA ARG A 132 -4.83 -1.67 20.05
C ARG A 132 -3.76 -0.60 20.25
N ASP A 133 -2.92 -0.80 21.26
CA ASP A 133 -1.73 0.02 21.44
C ASP A 133 -0.65 -0.32 20.39
N LEU A 134 -0.58 0.50 19.34
CA LEU A 134 0.42 0.38 18.28
C LEU A 134 1.75 1.08 18.60
N THR A 135 1.90 1.71 19.77
CA THR A 135 3.12 2.46 20.14
C THR A 135 4.36 1.57 20.24
N ARG A 136 4.19 0.29 20.59
CA ARG A 136 5.27 -0.70 20.62
C ARG A 136 5.83 -0.96 19.20
N SER A 137 5.00 -0.77 18.18
CA SER A 137 5.43 -0.81 16.77
C SER A 137 6.21 0.45 16.37
N ASN A 138 5.88 1.61 16.95
CA ASN A 138 6.52 2.90 16.65
C ASN A 138 7.89 3.11 17.30
N ARG A 139 8.20 2.47 18.44
CA ARG A 139 9.46 2.72 19.18
C ARG A 139 10.75 2.49 18.39
N ARG A 140 10.73 1.69 17.32
CA ARG A 140 11.90 1.49 16.43
C ARG A 140 11.90 2.35 15.16
N ILE A 141 10.82 3.09 14.89
CA ILE A 141 10.72 3.98 13.72
C ILE A 141 11.41 5.32 14.03
N SER A 142 11.26 5.82 15.26
CA SER A 142 11.91 7.07 15.70
C SER A 142 13.43 6.95 15.80
N SER A 143 13.97 5.81 16.24
CA SER A 143 15.43 5.62 16.34
C SER A 143 16.14 5.51 14.99
N ALA A 144 15.43 5.11 13.93
CA ALA A 144 15.99 5.04 12.58
C ALA A 144 15.98 6.39 11.85
N SER A 145 15.16 7.35 12.30
CA SER A 145 15.09 8.70 11.70
C SER A 145 16.16 9.65 12.24
N SER A 146 16.71 9.36 13.43
CA SER A 146 17.73 10.21 14.07
C SER A 146 19.15 10.06 13.50
N ASN A 147 19.42 9.03 12.68
CA ASN A 147 20.77 8.78 12.14
C ASN A 147 21.12 9.57 10.87
N VAL A 148 20.24 10.43 10.36
CA VAL A 148 20.55 11.29 9.21
C VAL A 148 21.03 12.69 9.65
N LEU A 149 20.86 13.07 10.92
CA LEU A 149 21.25 14.40 11.41
C LEU A 149 22.60 14.48 12.15
N VAL A 150 23.33 13.37 12.32
CA VAL A 150 24.60 13.37 13.09
C VAL A 150 25.84 13.58 12.20
N PHE A 151 25.71 13.62 10.88
CA PHE A 151 26.85 13.79 9.96
C PHE A 151 27.09 15.22 9.44
N LEU A 152 26.34 16.23 9.89
CA LEU A 152 26.48 17.61 9.41
C LEU A 152 27.13 18.60 10.40
N TYR A 153 27.62 18.14 11.56
CA TYR A 153 28.31 19.00 12.55
C TYR A 153 29.71 18.51 12.94
N LEU A 154 30.41 17.82 12.04
CA LEU A 154 31.85 17.56 12.16
C LEU A 154 32.55 17.91 10.84
N ARG A 155 32.60 19.20 10.52
CA ARG A 155 33.68 19.84 9.76
C ARG A 155 33.69 21.33 10.03
#